data_AF-A0AAW6T5Q2-F1
#
_entry.id   AF-A0AAW6T5Q2-F1
#
_cell.length_a   1.000
_cell.length_b   1.000
_cell.length_c   1.000
_cell.angle_alpha   90.00
_cell.angle_beta   90.00
_cell.angle_gamma   90.00
#
_symmetry.space_group_name_H-M   'P 1'
#
loop_
_entity.id
_entity.type
_entity.pdbx_description
1 polymer ?
#
loop_
_entity_poly.entity_id
_entity_poly.type
_entity_poly.pdbx_seq_one_letter_code
_entity_poly.pdbx_strand_id
1 'polypeptide(L)' 'MTDCEKARAELEEYLHNELGAEDAAMVAQHLAECEDCRSEHRLGAALTEAVRRACRERAPEELRALVLTHIRSVEATQAV' A
#
# COMPACT_ATOMS: atom_id res chain seq x y z
N MET A 1 4.65 -24.69 7.34
CA MET A 1 3.28 -24.34 7.79
C MET A 1 3.24 -23.07 8.63
N THR A 2 4.33 -22.65 9.29
CA THR A 2 4.40 -21.43 10.12
C THR A 2 4.47 -20.11 9.34
N ASP A 3 5.01 -20.11 8.11
CA ASP A 3 5.22 -18.86 7.36
C ASP A 3 3.92 -18.32 6.74
N CYS A 4 2.97 -19.18 6.38
CA CYS A 4 1.68 -18.75 5.86
C CYS A 4 0.81 -18.10 6.94
N GLU A 5 0.87 -18.58 8.18
CA GLU A 5 0.11 -17.99 9.29
C GLU A 5 0.60 -16.59 9.62
N LYS A 6 1.93 -16.40 9.68
CA LYS A 6 2.54 -15.08 9.86
C LYS A 6 2.18 -14.15 8.70
N ALA A 7 2.40 -14.59 7.46
CA ALA A 7 2.11 -13.77 6.28
C ALA A 7 0.64 -13.38 6.17
N ARG A 8 -0.30 -14.26 6.56
CA ARG A 8 -1.74 -13.94 6.61
C ARG A 8 -2.08 -12.98 7.73
N ALA A 9 -1.44 -13.10 8.90
CA ALA A 9 -1.65 -12.20 10.03
C ALA A 9 -1.22 -10.77 9.71
N GLU A 10 -0.12 -10.61 8.95
CA GLU A 10 0.48 -9.32 8.58
C GLU A 10 -0.01 -8.79 7.21
N LEU A 11 -0.91 -9.51 6.54
CA LEU A 11 -1.27 -9.24 5.14
C LEU A 11 -2.02 -7.92 4.97
N GLU A 12 -2.86 -7.58 5.95
CA GLU A 12 -3.65 -6.34 5.95
C GLU A 12 -2.74 -5.12 6.15
N GLU A 13 -1.80 -5.17 7.10
CA GLU A 13 -0.80 -4.10 7.26
C GLU A 13 0.10 -3.99 6.03
N TYR A 14 0.45 -5.11 5.40
CA TYR A 14 1.20 -5.10 4.13
C TYR A 14 0.41 -4.39 3.02
N LEU A 15 -0.88 -4.67 2.89
CA LEU A 15 -1.75 -4.09 1.86
C LEU A 15 -1.89 -2.57 2.01
N HIS A 16 -1.85 -2.07 3.23
CA HIS A 16 -1.92 -0.64 3.54
C HIS A 16 -0.55 0.04 3.66
N ASN A 17 0.55 -0.70 3.42
CA ASN A 17 1.92 -0.21 3.53
C ASN A 17 2.25 0.32 4.94
N GLU A 18 1.77 -0.40 5.96
CA GLU A 18 1.92 -0.08 7.39
C GLU A 18 2.97 -0.96 8.09
N LEU A 19 3.55 -1.94 7.37
CA LEU A 19 4.64 -2.76 7.88
C LEU A 19 6.00 -2.05 7.85
N GLY A 20 6.86 -2.44 8.79
CA GLY A 20 8.29 -2.13 8.73
C GLY A 20 8.93 -2.76 7.49
N ALA A 21 10.05 -2.18 7.03
CA ALA A 21 10.71 -2.62 5.78
C ALA A 21 11.11 -4.10 5.78
N GLU A 22 11.54 -4.64 6.93
CA GLU A 22 11.94 -6.05 7.08
C GLU A 22 10.73 -6.98 6.95
N ASP A 23 9.66 -6.74 7.71
CA ASP A 23 8.44 -7.57 7.66
C ASP A 23 7.76 -7.46 6.29
N ALA A 24 7.73 -6.27 5.69
CA ALA A 24 7.23 -6.09 4.33
C ALA A 24 8.02 -6.92 3.30
N ALA A 25 9.35 -7.01 3.43
CA ALA A 25 10.17 -7.83 2.56
C ALA A 25 9.90 -9.33 2.75
N MET A 26 9.70 -9.77 4.01
CA MET A 26 9.34 -11.15 4.32
C MET A 26 7.99 -11.54 3.71
N VAL A 27 6.96 -10.71 3.90
CA VAL A 27 5.63 -10.94 3.31
C VAL A 27 5.70 -10.94 1.78
N ALA A 28 6.44 -10.00 1.18
CA ALA A 28 6.63 -9.95 -0.26
C ALA A 28 7.30 -11.23 -0.82
N GLN A 29 8.34 -11.72 -0.14
CA GLN A 29 8.99 -12.97 -0.51
C GLN A 29 8.01 -14.15 -0.42
N HIS A 30 7.25 -14.23 0.68
CA HIS A 30 6.25 -15.29 0.84
C HIS A 30 5.16 -15.24 -0.24
N LEU A 31 4.69 -14.05 -0.58
CA LEU A 31 3.76 -13.83 -1.69
C LEU A 31 4.36 -14.20 -3.05
N ALA A 32 5.69 -14.23 -3.23
CA ALA A 32 6.30 -14.73 -4.47
C ALA A 32 6.24 -16.26 -4.57
N GLU A 33 6.16 -16.97 -3.45
CA GLU A 33 6.28 -18.44 -3.38
C GLU A 33 4.94 -19.13 -3.12
N CYS A 34 4.01 -18.50 -2.40
CA CYS A 34 2.73 -19.11 -1.99
C CYS A 34 1.52 -18.60 -2.82
N GLU A 35 0.81 -19.50 -3.51
CA GLU A 35 -0.37 -19.15 -4.31
C GLU A 35 -1.59 -18.78 -3.48
N ASP A 36 -1.78 -19.45 -2.35
CA ASP A 36 -2.92 -19.19 -1.47
C ASP A 36 -2.84 -17.77 -0.89
N CYS A 37 -1.68 -17.38 -0.34
CA CYS A 37 -1.48 -16.04 0.20
C CYS A 37 -1.55 -14.95 -0.90
N ARG A 38 -1.08 -15.23 -2.13
CA ARG A 38 -1.31 -14.32 -3.27
C ARG A 38 -2.79 -14.13 -3.59
N SER A 39 -3.58 -15.19 -3.49
CA SER A 39 -5.00 -15.14 -3.80
C SER A 39 -5.74 -14.30 -2.77
N GLU A 40 -5.42 -14.46 -1.48
CA GLU A 40 -5.95 -13.60 -0.40
C GLU A 40 -5.55 -12.13 -0.61
N HIS A 41 -4.27 -11.86 -0.92
CA HIS A 41 -3.79 -10.51 -1.19
C HIS A 41 -4.54 -9.85 -2.36
N ARG A 42 -4.75 -10.61 -3.45
CA ARG A 42 -5.53 -10.13 -4.60
C ARG A 42 -6.97 -9.81 -4.25
N LEU A 43 -7.59 -10.63 -3.39
CA LEU A 43 -8.95 -10.39 -2.90
C LEU A 43 -9.02 -9.09 -2.09
N GLY A 44 -8.12 -8.91 -1.12
CA GLY A 44 -8.01 -7.69 -0.33
C GLY A 44 -7.80 -6.45 -1.22
N ALA A 45 -6.89 -6.54 -2.19
CA ALA A 45 -6.62 -5.43 -3.11
C ALA A 45 -7.84 -5.08 -3.98
N ALA A 46 -8.57 -6.09 -4.46
CA ALA A 46 -9.79 -5.90 -5.23
C ALA A 46 -10.90 -5.24 -4.39
N LEU A 47 -11.02 -5.61 -3.11
CA LEU A 47 -11.97 -5.00 -2.18
C LEU A 47 -11.63 -3.54 -1.92
N THR A 48 -10.37 -3.24 -1.61
CA THR A 48 -9.88 -1.86 -1.40
C THR A 48 -10.12 -0.99 -2.63
N GLU A 49 -9.86 -1.52 -3.82
CA GLU A 49 -10.15 -0.82 -5.07
C GLU A 49 -11.66 -0.60 -5.28
N ALA A 50 -12.51 -1.58 -4.97
CA ALA A 50 -13.95 -1.42 -5.06
C ALA A 50 -14.48 -0.31 -4.13
N VAL A 51 -13.97 -0.25 -2.89
CA VAL A 51 -14.30 0.81 -1.93
C VAL A 51 -13.82 2.17 -2.45
N ARG A 52 -12.59 2.26 -2.94
CA ARG A 52 -12.04 3.49 -3.53
C ARG A 52 -12.87 3.99 -4.72
N ARG A 53 -13.35 3.10 -5.58
CA ARG A 53 -14.22 3.48 -6.71
C ARG A 53 -15.59 4.00 -6.27
N ALA A 54 -16.12 3.45 -5.18
CA ALA A 54 -17.39 3.90 -4.61
C ALA A 54 -17.24 5.26 -3.90
N CYS A 55 -16.10 5.51 -3.25
CA CYS A 55 -15.82 6.77 -2.57
C CYS A 55 -15.35 7.84 -3.58
N ARG A 56 -16.25 8.75 -3.97
CA ARG A 56 -15.98 9.81 -4.96
C ARG A 56 -15.69 11.17 -4.36
N GLU A 57 -15.34 11.23 -3.08
CA GLU A 57 -15.02 12.48 -2.40
C GLU A 57 -13.78 13.10 -3.04
N ARG A 58 -13.95 14.29 -3.62
CA ARG A 58 -12.85 15.01 -4.25
C ARG A 58 -12.22 15.93 -3.20
N ALA A 59 -10.91 15.80 -3.01
CA ALA A 59 -10.16 16.74 -2.19
C ALA A 59 -10.38 18.19 -2.70
N PRO A 60 -10.55 19.17 -1.80
CA PRO A 60 -10.62 20.59 -2.16
C PRO A 60 -9.46 21.03 -3.07
N GLU A 61 -9.76 21.87 -4.06
CA GLU A 61 -8.75 22.30 -5.04
C GLU A 61 -7.61 23.08 -4.38
N GLU A 62 -7.89 23.85 -3.32
CA GLU A 62 -6.87 24.59 -2.59
C GLU A 62 -5.86 23.65 -1.94
N LEU A 63 -6.33 22.56 -1.30
CA LEU A 63 -5.45 21.56 -0.70
C LEU A 63 -4.59 20.86 -1.75
N ARG A 64 -5.17 20.52 -2.91
CA ARG A 64 -4.42 19.93 -4.01
C ARG A 64 -3.32 20.88 -4.51
N ALA A 65 -3.63 22.16 -4.66
CA ALA A 65 -2.65 23.17 -5.09
C ALA A 65 -1.51 23.33 -4.07
N LEU A 66 -1.83 23.31 -2.78
CA LEU A 66 -0.84 23.36 -1.70
C LEU A 66 0.12 22.16 -1.75
N VAL A 67 -0.42 20.94 -1.84
CA VAL A 67 0.39 19.71 -1.92
C VAL A 67 1.31 19.72 -3.14
N LEU A 68 0.79 20.08 -4.31
CA LEU A 68 1.59 20.14 -5.54
C LEU A 68 2.71 21.19 -5.47
N THR A 69 2.45 22.33 -4.81
CA THR A 69 3.46 23.37 -4.59
C THR A 69 4.57 22.84 -3.67
N HIS A 70 4.20 22.14 -2.60
CA HIS A 70 5.16 21.58 -1.66
C HIS A 70 6.05 20.51 -2.30
N ILE A 71 5.48 19.59 -3.07
CA ILE A 71 6.24 18.56 -3.80
C ILE A 71 7.31 19.21 -4.70
N ARG A 72 6.93 20.19 -5.52
CA ARG A 72 7.87 20.90 -6.40
C ARG A 72 8.98 21.60 -5.63
N SER A 73 8.67 22.16 -4.46
CA SER A 73 9.67 22.80 -3.61
C SER A 73 10.69 21.80 -3.08
N VAL A 74 10.25 20.61 -2.67
CA VAL A 74 11.14 19.53 -2.19
C VAL A 74 12.03 19.02 -3.32
N GLU A 75 11.45 18.74 -4.50
CA GLU A 75 12.19 18.29 -5.68
C GLU A 75 13.26 19.31 -6.11
N ALA A 76 12.92 20.60 -6.13
CA ALA A 76 13.86 21.67 -6.45
C ALA A 76 15.01 21.77 -5.43
N THR A 77 14.77 21.42 -4.16
CA THR A 77 15.80 21.41 -3.11
C THR A 77 16.71 20.19 -3.21
N GLN A 78 16.21 19.05 -3.72
CA GLN A 78 16.99 17.82 -3.90
C GLN A 78 17.83 17.79 -5.19
N ALA A 79 17.53 18.67 -6.15
CA ALA A 79 18.23 18.78 -7.42
C ALA A 79 19.51 19.67 -7.37
N VAL A 80 19.93 20.07 -6.17
CA VAL A 80 21.10 20.95 -5.91
C VAL A 80 22.19 20.19 -5.18
#